data_AF-A0ABD1D6Y9-F1
#
_entry.id   AF-A0ABD1D6Y9-F1
#
_cell.length_a   1.000
_cell.length_b   1.000
_cell.length_c   1.000
_cell.angle_alpha   90.00
_cell.angle_beta   90.00
_cell.angle_gamma   90.00
#
_symmetry.space_group_name_H-M   'P 1'
#
loop_
_entity.id
_entity.type
_entity.pdbx_description
1 polymer ?
#
loop_
_entity_poly.entity_id
_entity_poly.type
_entity_poly.pdbx_seq_one_letter_code
_entity_poly.pdbx_strand_id
1 'polypeptide(L)'
;VHFKCSGSNKPPPSVEESHVDPHSGVHFQEVTATVSRDLVYEYFGKPPFKCECHAWSPRGKTVSQPASIVVAYLKKNFGHPPAAKLRVEAGQKLEIKCIAPKGYPKPQITWLKNNFTLTGTGPGQLAFNSEGSILLGAVKLQ
;
A
#
# COMPACT_ATOMS: atom_id res chain seq x y z
N VAL A 1 -22.68 20.37 -3.32
CA VAL A 1 -21.77 19.26 -3.74
C VAL A 1 -21.76 18.22 -2.62
N HIS A 2 -21.59 16.93 -2.87
CA HIS A 2 -21.58 15.91 -1.81
C HIS A 2 -20.76 14.67 -2.17
N PHE A 3 -20.41 13.86 -1.17
CA PHE A 3 -19.74 12.58 -1.38
C PHE A 3 -20.70 11.39 -1.35
N LYS A 4 -20.46 10.43 -2.25
CA LYS A 4 -21.07 9.09 -2.20
C LYS A 4 -19.98 8.05 -2.02
N CYS A 5 -20.17 7.12 -1.10
CA CYS A 5 -19.20 6.08 -0.79
C CYS A 5 -19.79 4.68 -0.89
N SER A 6 -18.93 3.68 -1.10
CA SER A 6 -19.31 2.29 -1.38
C SER A 6 -20.04 1.64 -0.19
N GLY A 7 -21.27 1.16 -0.43
CA GLY A 7 -22.09 0.48 0.60
C GLY A 7 -22.55 1.35 1.77
N SER A 8 -22.20 2.65 1.77
CA SER A 8 -22.69 3.58 2.78
C SER A 8 -24.14 3.98 2.45
N ASN A 9 -25.09 3.53 3.28
CA ASN A 9 -26.50 3.95 3.17
C ASN A 9 -26.70 5.42 3.55
N LYS A 10 -25.77 5.98 4.33
CA LYS A 10 -25.72 7.40 4.71
C LYS A 10 -24.47 8.02 4.09
N PRO A 11 -24.54 9.32 3.72
CA PRO A 11 -23.34 10.04 3.30
C PRO A 11 -22.28 10.00 4.42
N PRO A 12 -20.98 9.98 4.08
CA PRO A 12 -19.93 10.09 5.09
C PRO A 12 -20.08 11.42 5.85
N PRO A 13 -19.63 11.50 7.11
CA PRO A 13 -19.56 12.77 7.83
C PRO A 13 -18.82 13.81 6.98
N SER A 14 -19.48 14.94 6.71
CA SER A 14 -18.95 15.98 5.82
C SER A 14 -19.08 17.37 6.41
N VAL A 15 -18.08 18.20 6.15
CA VAL A 15 -18.08 19.64 6.45
C VAL A 15 -18.26 20.39 5.14
N GLU A 16 -19.18 21.35 5.11
CA GLU A 16 -19.45 22.20 3.94
C GLU A 16 -19.06 23.64 4.24
N GLU A 17 -18.28 24.25 3.36
CA GLU A 17 -17.83 25.64 3.49
C GLU A 17 -18.09 26.38 2.17
N SER A 18 -18.48 27.65 2.29
CA SER A 18 -18.70 28.54 1.15
C SER A 18 -17.77 29.73 1.22
N HIS A 19 -17.02 29.97 0.15
CA HIS A 19 -16.14 31.13 0.03
C HIS A 19 -16.39 31.88 -1.26
N VAL A 20 -16.06 33.17 -1.27
CA VAL A 20 -16.15 34.03 -2.46
C VAL A 20 -14.75 34.53 -2.75
N ASP A 21 -14.29 34.34 -3.99
CA ASP A 21 -13.00 34.88 -4.40
C ASP A 21 -13.07 36.42 -4.46
N PRO A 22 -12.24 37.16 -3.70
CA PRO A 22 -12.34 38.62 -3.61
C PRO A 22 -12.08 39.37 -4.91
N HIS A 23 -11.35 38.78 -5.87
CA HIS A 23 -10.98 39.43 -7.13
C HIS A 23 -11.99 39.18 -8.25
N SER A 24 -12.55 37.98 -8.32
CA SER A 24 -13.48 37.56 -9.38
C SER A 24 -14.95 37.58 -8.95
N GLY A 25 -15.24 37.62 -7.64
CA GLY A 25 -16.59 37.53 -7.10
C GLY A 25 -17.22 36.13 -7.28
N VAL A 26 -16.44 35.13 -7.69
CA VAL A 26 -16.94 33.77 -7.91
C VAL A 26 -17.20 33.09 -6.57
N HIS A 27 -18.40 32.51 -6.43
CA HIS A 27 -18.78 31.70 -5.28
C HIS A 27 -18.28 30.26 -5.45
N PHE A 28 -17.54 29.77 -4.46
CA PHE A 28 -17.06 28.41 -4.37
C PHE A 28 -17.74 27.68 -3.21
N GLN A 29 -18.07 26.42 -3.46
CA GLN A 29 -18.52 25.49 -2.43
C GLN A 29 -17.48 24.39 -2.28
N GLU A 30 -16.96 24.25 -1.08
CA GLU A 30 -16.04 23.18 -0.70
C GLU A 30 -16.74 22.22 0.25
N VAL A 31 -16.55 20.92 0.00
CA VAL A 31 -17.04 19.87 0.90
C VAL A 31 -15.91 18.92 1.18
N THR A 32 -15.69 18.65 2.46
CA THR A 32 -14.68 17.71 2.94
C THR A 32 -15.38 16.56 3.64
N ALA A 33 -15.18 15.33 3.15
CA ALA A 33 -15.72 14.13 3.76
C ALA A 33 -14.66 13.39 4.59
N THR A 34 -15.02 13.02 5.82
CA THR A 34 -14.17 12.24 6.72
C THR A 34 -14.54 10.77 6.63
N VAL A 35 -13.65 9.95 6.06
CA VAL A 35 -13.84 8.50 5.98
C VAL A 35 -13.15 7.83 7.16
N SER A 36 -13.94 7.34 8.12
CA SER A 36 -13.43 6.61 9.29
C SER A 36 -13.10 5.15 8.95
N ARG A 37 -12.33 4.49 9.84
CA ARG A 37 -12.03 3.07 9.71
C ARG A 37 -13.31 2.22 9.75
N ASP A 38 -14.23 2.52 10.66
CA ASP A 38 -15.47 1.75 10.83
C ASP A 38 -16.30 1.75 9.54
N LEU A 39 -16.40 2.90 8.86
CA LEU A 39 -17.11 3.03 7.59
C LEU A 39 -16.54 2.11 6.50
N VAL A 40 -15.22 1.90 6.49
CA VAL A 40 -14.53 1.01 5.55
C VAL A 40 -14.64 -0.45 5.94
N TYR A 41 -14.62 -0.78 7.24
CA TYR A 41 -14.70 -2.15 7.73
C TYR A 41 -16.13 -2.73 7.70
N GLU A 42 -17.14 -1.88 7.87
CA GLU A 42 -18.55 -2.24 7.74
C GLU A 42 -18.98 -2.40 6.27
N TYR A 43 -18.12 -2.07 5.32
CA TYR A 43 -18.39 -2.31 3.90
C TYR A 43 -18.23 -3.80 3.56
N PHE A 44 -19.36 -4.50 3.50
CA PHE A 44 -19.42 -5.93 3.14
C PHE A 44 -19.37 -6.19 1.61
N GLY A 45 -19.16 -5.16 0.79
CA GLY A 45 -19.03 -5.33 -0.66
C GLY A 45 -17.62 -5.72 -1.09
N LYS A 46 -17.38 -5.71 -2.41
CA LYS A 46 -16.05 -6.04 -2.97
C LYS A 46 -15.09 -4.86 -2.80
N PRO A 47 -13.92 -5.02 -2.13
CA PRO A 47 -12.89 -3.98 -2.07
C PRO A 47 -12.39 -3.57 -3.47
N PRO A 48 -11.84 -2.35 -3.65
CA PRO A 48 -11.59 -1.33 -2.62
C PRO A 48 -12.85 -0.53 -2.23
N PHE A 49 -12.82 0.12 -1.07
CA PHE A 49 -13.86 1.08 -0.68
C PHE A 49 -13.66 2.36 -1.48
N LYS A 50 -14.67 2.80 -2.23
CA LYS A 50 -14.57 3.97 -3.11
C LYS A 50 -15.48 5.09 -2.67
N CYS A 51 -15.00 6.33 -2.78
CA CYS A 51 -15.81 7.54 -2.64
C CYS A 51 -15.69 8.43 -3.87
N GLU A 52 -16.80 9.02 -4.29
CA GLU A 52 -16.92 9.92 -5.43
C GLU A 52 -17.55 11.23 -4.98
N CYS A 53 -17.02 12.35 -5.48
CA CYS A 53 -17.58 13.67 -5.25
C CYS A 53 -18.54 14.01 -6.39
N HIS A 54 -19.79 14.29 -6.05
CA HIS A 54 -20.85 14.66 -6.98
C HIS A 54 -21.15 16.16 -6.85
N ALA A 55 -20.78 16.93 -7.87
CA ALA A 55 -21.03 18.36 -7.96
C ALA A 55 -22.17 18.67 -8.93
N TRP A 56 -22.93 19.73 -8.63
CA TRP A 56 -24.01 20.21 -9.46
C TRP A 56 -23.90 21.72 -9.66
N SER A 57 -24.26 22.18 -10.85
CA SER A 57 -24.43 23.58 -11.21
C SER A 57 -25.63 23.71 -12.15
N PRO A 58 -26.14 24.93 -12.43
CA PRO A 58 -27.17 25.12 -13.46
C PRO A 58 -26.76 24.59 -14.84
N ARG A 59 -25.46 24.46 -15.13
CA ARG A 59 -24.92 23.94 -16.39
C ARG A 59 -24.87 22.40 -16.45
N GLY A 60 -25.14 21.72 -15.33
CA GLY A 60 -25.16 20.27 -15.26
C GLY A 60 -24.52 19.69 -14.01
N LYS A 61 -24.42 18.36 -13.99
CA LYS A 61 -23.82 17.57 -12.92
C LYS A 61 -22.50 16.96 -13.40
N THR A 62 -21.53 16.89 -12.51
CA THR A 62 -20.24 16.24 -12.78
C THR A 62 -19.84 15.37 -11.59
N VAL A 63 -19.05 14.34 -11.86
CA VAL A 63 -18.59 13.36 -10.86
C VAL A 63 -17.08 13.28 -10.93
N SER A 64 -16.41 13.33 -9.78
CA SER A 64 -14.96 13.16 -9.71
C SER A 64 -14.55 11.74 -10.08
N GLN A 65 -13.27 11.55 -10.39
CA GLN A 65 -12.66 10.22 -10.30
C GLN A 65 -12.82 9.64 -8.88
N PRO A 66 -13.00 8.31 -8.74
CA PRO A 66 -13.20 7.69 -7.44
C PRO A 66 -11.92 7.65 -6.61
N ALA A 67 -11.98 8.17 -5.39
CA ALA A 67 -10.96 7.96 -4.37
C ALA A 67 -11.09 6.53 -3.81
N SER A 68 -10.07 5.70 -3.99
CA SER A 68 -10.07 4.30 -3.54
C SER A 68 -9.28 4.13 -2.25
N ILE A 69 -9.91 3.55 -1.25
CA ILE A 69 -9.37 3.33 0.09
C ILE A 69 -9.21 1.83 0.29
N VAL A 70 -7.98 1.43 0.64
CA VAL A 70 -7.62 0.06 0.97
C VAL A 70 -6.91 0.07 2.31
N VAL A 71 -7.42 -0.69 3.25
CA VAL A 71 -6.79 -0.82 4.57
C VAL A 71 -5.51 -1.61 4.41
N ALA A 72 -4.38 -1.00 4.77
CA ALA A 72 -3.10 -1.66 4.75
C ALA A 72 -3.08 -2.81 5.77
N TYR A 73 -2.51 -3.95 5.36
CA TYR A 73 -2.37 -5.10 6.23
C TYR A 73 -1.11 -5.88 5.92
N LEU A 74 -0.62 -6.59 6.93
CA LEU A 74 0.46 -7.55 6.79
C LEU A 74 0.09 -8.81 7.58
N LYS A 75 0.09 -9.96 6.93
CA LYS A 75 -0.11 -11.24 7.60
C LYS A 75 1.11 -11.58 8.45
N LYS A 76 0.90 -12.36 9.53
CA LYS A 76 2.00 -12.76 10.42
C LYS A 76 2.89 -13.85 9.80
N ASN A 77 2.28 -14.76 9.04
CA ASN A 77 2.96 -15.92 8.51
C ASN A 77 3.59 -15.59 7.16
N PHE A 78 4.89 -15.87 7.05
CA PHE A 78 5.61 -15.84 5.77
C PHE A 78 5.03 -16.88 4.82
N GLY A 79 4.99 -16.57 3.53
CA GLY A 79 4.69 -17.58 2.51
C GLY A 79 5.77 -18.67 2.51
N HIS A 80 7.02 -18.26 2.72
CA HIS A 80 8.16 -19.14 2.90
C HIS A 80 9.22 -18.43 3.75
N PRO A 81 9.42 -18.79 5.03
CA PRO A 81 10.48 -18.22 5.83
C PRO A 81 11.85 -18.75 5.40
N PRO A 82 12.94 -18.02 5.64
CA PRO A 82 14.29 -18.52 5.40
C PRO A 82 14.59 -19.76 6.24
N ALA A 83 15.34 -20.70 5.67
CA ALA A 83 15.74 -21.91 6.38
C ALA A 83 16.62 -21.59 7.59
N ALA A 84 16.29 -22.16 8.76
CA ALA A 84 17.01 -21.91 10.01
C ALA A 84 18.45 -22.42 9.99
N LYS A 85 18.71 -23.50 9.25
CA LYS A 85 20.04 -24.08 9.05
C LYS A 85 20.17 -24.51 7.59
N LEU A 86 21.30 -24.15 6.99
CA LEU A 86 21.67 -24.55 5.64
C LEU A 86 23.08 -25.14 5.68
N ARG A 87 23.30 -26.17 4.87
CA ARG A 87 24.64 -26.74 4.64
C ARG A 87 24.96 -26.54 3.17
N VAL A 88 26.14 -26.00 2.90
CA VAL A 88 26.61 -25.67 1.56
C VAL A 88 28.12 -25.84 1.55
N GLU A 89 28.65 -26.34 0.44
CA GLU A 89 30.09 -26.45 0.27
C GLU A 89 30.70 -25.09 -0.09
N ALA A 90 31.92 -24.82 0.38
CA ALA A 90 32.63 -23.60 0.01
C ALA A 90 32.80 -23.51 -1.52
N GLY A 91 32.65 -22.30 -2.06
CA GLY A 91 32.71 -22.04 -3.50
C GLY A 91 31.41 -22.29 -4.26
N GLN A 92 30.43 -22.98 -3.68
CA GLN A 92 29.13 -23.19 -4.34
C GLN A 92 28.23 -21.96 -4.27
N LYS A 93 27.30 -21.87 -5.23
CA LYS A 93 26.20 -20.90 -5.24
C LYS A 93 25.15 -21.31 -4.22
N LEU A 94 24.54 -20.34 -3.54
CA LEU A 94 23.46 -20.58 -2.59
C LEU A 94 22.31 -19.60 -2.84
N GLU A 95 21.09 -20.13 -2.97
CA GLU A 95 19.87 -19.35 -2.86
C GLU A 95 19.26 -19.60 -1.47
N ILE A 96 18.99 -18.52 -0.73
CA ILE A 96 18.15 -18.60 0.47
C ILE A 96 16.80 -18.01 0.12
N LYS A 97 15.84 -18.91 -0.10
CA LYS A 97 14.47 -18.55 -0.44
C LYS A 97 13.78 -17.84 0.71
N CYS A 98 13.07 -16.77 0.40
CA CYS A 98 12.18 -16.07 1.31
C CYS A 98 11.02 -15.50 0.50
N ILE A 99 9.79 -15.77 0.95
CA ILE A 99 8.57 -15.18 0.40
C ILE A 99 7.89 -14.43 1.53
N ALA A 100 7.80 -13.11 1.35
CA ALA A 100 7.20 -12.21 2.33
C ALA A 100 5.77 -12.66 2.71
N PRO A 101 5.29 -12.31 3.90
CA PRO A 101 3.89 -12.49 4.23
C PRO A 101 2.99 -11.76 3.22
N LYS A 102 1.77 -12.27 3.02
CA LYS A 102 0.78 -11.55 2.21
C LYS A 102 0.49 -10.20 2.88
N GLY A 103 0.49 -9.14 2.10
CA GLY A 103 0.19 -7.81 2.59
C GLY A 103 -0.21 -6.85 1.47
N TYR A 104 -0.78 -5.73 1.88
CA TYR A 104 -1.06 -4.60 1.01
C TYR A 104 -0.61 -3.30 1.69
N PRO A 105 0.15 -2.42 1.00
CA PRO A 105 0.81 -2.64 -0.29
C PRO A 105 1.77 -3.84 -0.29
N LYS A 106 2.29 -4.24 -1.46
CA LYS A 106 3.21 -5.39 -1.56
C LYS A 106 4.39 -5.21 -0.60
N PRO A 107 4.58 -6.13 0.38
CA PRO A 107 5.66 -6.01 1.36
C PRO A 107 7.04 -6.12 0.69
N GLN A 108 8.04 -5.55 1.36
CA GLN A 108 9.44 -5.60 0.94
C GLN A 108 10.25 -6.49 1.90
N ILE A 109 11.26 -7.18 1.36
CA ILE A 109 12.16 -8.05 2.15
C ILE A 109 13.51 -7.38 2.29
N THR A 110 14.02 -7.33 3.51
CA THR A 110 15.38 -6.87 3.82
C THR A 110 16.13 -7.99 4.52
N TRP A 111 17.34 -8.30 4.05
CA TRP A 111 18.20 -9.31 4.66
C TRP A 111 19.21 -8.69 5.60
N LEU A 112 19.39 -9.33 6.76
CA LEU A 112 20.38 -8.94 7.75
C LEU A 112 21.36 -10.09 7.98
N LYS A 113 22.64 -9.76 8.11
CA LYS A 113 23.68 -10.66 8.63
C LYS A 113 24.31 -10.00 9.84
N ASN A 114 24.26 -10.66 11.00
CA ASN A 114 24.77 -10.12 12.25
C ASN A 114 24.25 -8.70 12.55
N ASN A 115 22.95 -8.46 12.31
CA ASN A 115 22.26 -7.16 12.43
C ASN A 115 22.69 -6.06 11.44
N PHE A 116 23.53 -6.37 10.45
CA PHE A 116 23.85 -5.45 9.36
C PHE A 116 23.01 -5.76 8.12
N THR A 117 22.38 -4.72 7.57
CA THR A 117 21.64 -4.82 6.31
C THR A 117 22.58 -5.20 5.19
N LEU A 118 22.26 -6.27 4.47
CA LEU A 118 22.98 -6.66 3.27
C LEU A 118 22.54 -5.76 2.12
N THR A 119 23.47 -4.96 1.60
CA THR A 119 23.27 -4.19 0.36
C THR A 119 23.86 -4.98 -0.80
N GLY A 120 23.15 -5.05 -1.93
CA GLY A 120 23.47 -5.91 -3.08
C GLY A 120 24.67 -5.43 -3.91
N THR A 121 25.72 -4.92 -3.28
CA THR A 121 26.82 -4.21 -3.94
C THR A 121 28.15 -4.52 -3.24
N GLY A 122 28.76 -5.65 -3.61
CA GLY A 122 30.11 -6.04 -3.17
C GLY A 122 30.67 -7.21 -3.98
N PRO A 123 32.00 -7.32 -4.15
CA PRO A 123 32.63 -8.37 -4.97
C PRO A 123 32.48 -9.75 -4.29
N GLY A 124 31.94 -10.73 -5.03
CA GLY A 124 31.50 -12.05 -4.50
C GLY A 124 30.00 -12.34 -4.66
N GLN A 125 29.32 -11.41 -5.33
CA GLN A 125 27.97 -11.44 -5.93
C GLN A 125 26.85 -11.93 -5.02
N LEU A 126 26.54 -11.08 -4.05
CA LEU A 126 25.27 -11.09 -3.33
C LEU A 126 24.22 -10.33 -4.17
N ALA A 127 23.12 -10.98 -4.49
CA ALA A 127 22.02 -10.42 -5.27
C ALA A 127 20.66 -10.76 -4.64
N PHE A 128 19.63 -10.00 -5.01
CA PHE A 128 18.25 -10.23 -4.58
C PHE A 128 17.36 -10.44 -5.80
N ASN A 129 16.48 -11.43 -5.75
CA ASN A 129 15.51 -11.66 -6.82
C ASN A 129 14.23 -10.81 -6.62
N SER A 130 13.28 -10.89 -7.56
CA SER A 130 12.01 -10.15 -7.53
C SER A 130 11.09 -10.49 -6.35
N GLU A 131 11.27 -11.68 -5.76
CA GLU A 131 10.56 -12.14 -4.57
C GLU A 131 11.27 -11.71 -3.28
N GLY A 132 12.47 -11.12 -3.38
CA GLY A 132 13.30 -10.72 -2.25
C GLY A 132 14.09 -11.86 -1.64
N SER A 133 14.24 -13.02 -2.30
CA SER A 133 15.19 -14.05 -1.89
C SER A 133 16.62 -13.63 -2.19
N ILE A 134 17.58 -14.12 -1.40
CA ILE A 134 18.99 -13.76 -1.54
C ILE A 134 19.74 -14.85 -2.31
N LEU A 135 20.61 -14.41 -3.22
CA LEU A 135 21.46 -15.23 -4.06
C LEU A 135 22.92 -14.91 -3.73
N LEU A 136 23.70 -15.92 -3.36
CA LEU A 136 25.13 -15.83 -3.12
C LEU A 136 25.87 -16.54 -4.25
N GLY A 137 26.75 -15.81 -4.95
CA GLY A 137 27.49 -16.33 -6.10
C GLY A 137 28.57 -17.36 -5.75
N ALA A 138 29.21 -17.21 -4.58
CA ALA A 138 30.15 -18.19 -4.05
C ALA A 138 30.22 -18.07 -2.53
N VAL A 139 29.89 -19.14 -1.81
CA VAL A 139 29.96 -19.16 -0.34
C VAL A 139 31.42 -19.26 0.10
N LYS A 140 31.85 -18.36 0.99
CA LYS A 140 33.19 -18.39 1.60
C LYS A 140 33.08 -18.69 3.09
N LEU A 141 34.01 -19.50 3.59
CA LEU A 141 34.21 -19.67 5.03
C LEU A 141 34.72 -18.34 5.60
N GLN A 142 34.16 -17.92 6.74
CA GLN A 142 34.62 -16.77 7.50
C GLN A 142 35.64 -17.17 8.55
#